data_AF-A0A519NES8-F1
#
_entry.id   AF-A0A519NES8-F1
#
_cell.length_a   1.000
_cell.length_b   1.000
_cell.length_c   1.000
_cell.angle_alpha   90.00
_cell.angle_beta   90.00
_cell.angle_gamma   90.00
#
_symmetry.space_group_name_H-M   'P 1'
#
loop_
_entity.id
_entity.type
_entity.pdbx_description
1 polymer ?
#
loop_
_entity_poly.entity_id
_entity_poly.type
_entity_poly.pdbx_seq_one_letter_code
_entity_poly.pdbx_strand_id
1 'polypeptide(L)'
;MNKTVFASIFSASLIFNLSCSKDSSNDNPPTHALPLDPKFVTALADTSLEKSCASFLEAVSTFTRDYLPGSEFSLSGTNDFDGCHPHAYDGSIYTQTGFSLIKGETKLKLHVTVNRLLDDDNKNFLTSVYITRFKDNEYGTQYLTEVSDLALGENIVHFQKTLDAWATASQKQLTIFGMEDTEFNTRVVSKLAVGNEIHLPGSPGIKVELIPSSTNVGRGDVKFTAVSESYFSENPGSPFKGKRFLLCENLTCLNEGVTYKIRGNYIYLTSKVMTSNEGQPLQVNYPSAVSAEDID
;
A
#
# COMPACT_ATOMS: atom_id res chain seq x y z
N MET A 1 -34.45 -48.10 82.53
CA MET A 1 -34.47 -49.30 81.65
C MET A 1 -34.19 -48.84 80.23
N ASN A 2 -33.11 -49.37 79.62
CA ASN A 2 -32.84 -49.62 78.18
C ASN A 2 -33.28 -48.58 77.12
N LYS A 3 -32.50 -48.15 76.12
CA LYS A 3 -31.25 -48.60 75.46
C LYS A 3 -30.81 -47.43 74.52
N THR A 4 -29.56 -46.97 74.50
CA THR A 4 -28.55 -47.12 73.40
C THR A 4 -29.05 -46.77 71.98
N VAL A 5 -28.34 -46.12 71.03
CA VAL A 5 -26.90 -45.85 70.78
C VAL A 5 -26.77 -44.98 69.49
N PHE A 6 -25.77 -44.09 69.46
CA PHE A 6 -24.86 -43.65 68.37
C PHE A 6 -25.30 -42.99 67.04
N ALA A 7 -24.81 -41.74 66.89
CA ALA A 7 -23.71 -41.28 66.00
C ALA A 7 -23.92 -40.90 64.51
N SER A 8 -23.18 -39.83 64.19
CA SER A 8 -22.44 -39.51 62.95
C SER A 8 -23.13 -38.72 61.83
N ILE A 9 -22.72 -37.43 61.76
CA ILE A 9 -22.26 -36.62 60.61
C ILE A 9 -22.40 -37.27 59.22
N PHE A 10 -22.99 -36.57 58.24
CA PHE A 10 -22.48 -36.47 56.86
C PHE A 10 -23.14 -35.32 56.07
N SER A 11 -22.32 -34.56 55.35
CA SER A 11 -22.63 -33.51 54.37
C SER A 11 -23.37 -34.05 53.14
N ALA A 12 -24.21 -33.23 52.49
CA ALA A 12 -24.63 -33.47 51.10
C ALA A 12 -25.14 -32.20 50.37
N SER A 13 -24.27 -31.66 49.52
CA SER A 13 -24.50 -31.42 48.08
C SER A 13 -25.75 -30.64 47.63
N LEU A 14 -25.56 -29.35 47.35
CA LEU A 14 -26.33 -28.61 46.35
C LEU A 14 -25.74 -28.91 44.96
N ILE A 15 -26.45 -29.69 44.14
CA ILE A 15 -26.13 -29.93 42.72
C ILE A 15 -27.40 -29.74 41.89
N PHE A 16 -27.33 -28.68 41.08
CA PHE A 16 -27.89 -28.45 39.73
C PHE A 16 -29.40 -28.65 39.46
N ASN A 17 -30.01 -27.55 39.00
CA ASN A 17 -30.81 -27.59 37.78
C ASN A 17 -30.32 -26.50 36.82
N LEU A 18 -29.73 -26.97 35.71
CA LEU A 18 -29.46 -26.21 34.50
C LEU A 18 -30.78 -26.00 33.73
N SER A 19 -31.05 -24.76 33.32
CA SER A 19 -31.58 -24.51 31.98
C SER A 19 -31.02 -23.19 31.44
N CYS A 20 -30.27 -23.32 30.35
CA CYS A 20 -29.58 -22.25 29.62
C CYS A 20 -30.57 -21.34 28.87
N SER A 21 -30.18 -20.07 28.63
CA SER A 21 -29.87 -19.57 27.27
C SER A 21 -29.66 -18.05 27.26
N LYS A 22 -28.52 -17.63 26.66
CA LYS A 22 -28.25 -16.34 25.96
C LYS A 22 -28.40 -15.05 26.79
N ASP A 23 -27.39 -14.21 26.98
CA ASP A 23 -26.40 -13.72 26.01
C ASP A 23 -25.01 -13.59 26.62
N SER A 24 -24.01 -14.18 25.98
CA SER A 24 -22.63 -13.74 26.12
C SER A 24 -22.47 -12.49 25.27
N SER A 25 -22.56 -11.29 25.86
CA SER A 25 -21.99 -10.12 25.20
C SER A 25 -20.47 -10.32 25.22
N ASN A 26 -19.92 -10.64 24.05
CA ASN A 26 -18.52 -10.36 23.76
C ASN A 26 -18.38 -8.83 23.69
N ASP A 27 -18.43 -8.17 24.84
CA ASP A 27 -18.05 -6.77 24.96
C ASP A 27 -16.52 -6.71 24.92
N ASN A 28 -15.96 -6.92 23.73
CA ASN A 28 -14.67 -6.30 23.44
C ASN A 28 -14.92 -4.80 23.60
N PRO A 29 -14.24 -4.10 24.54
CA PRO A 29 -14.40 -2.67 24.64
C PRO A 29 -14.13 -2.07 23.26
N PRO A 30 -14.95 -1.13 22.76
CA PRO A 30 -14.66 -0.46 21.50
C PRO A 30 -13.30 0.23 21.68
N THR A 31 -12.24 -0.41 21.19
CA THR A 31 -10.90 0.15 21.21
C THR A 31 -10.95 1.29 20.24
N HIS A 32 -11.08 2.53 20.71
CA HIS A 32 -10.95 3.70 19.84
C HIS A 32 -9.47 3.92 19.51
N ALA A 33 -9.18 4.55 18.36
CA ALA A 33 -7.81 4.92 18.04
C ALA A 33 -7.31 5.88 19.12
N LEU A 34 -6.04 5.79 19.51
CA LEU A 34 -5.46 6.86 20.31
C LEU A 34 -5.33 8.09 19.42
N PRO A 35 -5.70 9.29 19.92
CA PRO A 35 -5.65 10.49 19.11
C PRO A 35 -4.18 10.82 18.82
N LEU A 36 -3.70 10.51 17.62
CA LEU A 36 -2.45 11.07 17.14
C LEU A 36 -2.57 12.59 17.21
N ASP A 37 -1.67 13.26 17.93
CA ASP A 37 -1.72 14.72 17.99
C ASP A 37 -1.46 15.25 16.56
N PRO A 38 -2.45 15.93 15.94
CA PRO A 38 -2.32 16.42 14.58
C PRO A 38 -1.26 17.53 14.44
N LYS A 39 -0.74 18.06 15.56
CA LYS A 39 0.43 18.94 15.55
C LYS A 39 1.73 18.20 15.22
N PHE A 40 1.75 16.87 15.35
CA PHE A 40 2.97 16.04 15.21
C PHE A 40 2.85 14.93 14.17
N VAL A 41 1.65 14.57 13.69
CA VAL A 41 1.47 13.60 12.61
C VAL A 41 0.48 14.14 11.59
N THR A 42 0.95 14.37 10.36
CA THR A 42 0.09 14.73 9.24
C THR A 42 -0.64 13.49 8.74
N ALA A 43 -1.97 13.58 8.55
CA ALA A 43 -2.75 12.50 7.97
C ALA A 43 -2.19 12.11 6.58
N LEU A 44 -2.18 10.82 6.24
CA LEU A 44 -1.63 10.36 4.96
C LEU A 44 -2.31 11.03 3.75
N ALA A 45 -3.60 11.33 3.89
CA ALA A 45 -4.40 12.06 2.94
C ALA A 45 -3.85 13.46 2.59
N ASP A 46 -3.20 14.11 3.54
CA ASP A 46 -2.68 15.48 3.41
C ASP A 46 -1.18 15.49 3.09
N THR A 47 -0.59 14.31 2.93
CA THR A 47 0.82 14.13 2.58
C THR A 47 0.95 13.90 1.07
N SER A 48 1.87 14.64 0.45
CA SER A 48 2.25 14.42 -0.95
C SER A 48 2.80 13.01 -1.16
N LEU A 49 2.51 12.41 -2.31
CA LEU A 49 2.70 10.99 -2.57
C LEU A 49 4.12 10.48 -2.23
N GLU A 50 5.15 11.20 -2.65
CA GLU A 50 6.56 10.89 -2.43
C GLU A 50 6.97 10.91 -0.95
N LYS A 51 6.19 11.61 -0.10
CA LYS A 51 6.42 11.70 1.34
C LYS A 51 5.65 10.65 2.14
N SER A 52 4.88 9.76 1.51
CA SER A 52 4.11 8.71 2.19
C SER A 52 4.98 7.90 3.17
N CYS A 53 6.22 7.61 2.76
CA CYS A 53 7.21 6.94 3.57
C CYS A 53 7.64 7.71 4.82
N ALA A 54 8.06 8.97 4.64
CA ALA A 54 8.46 9.81 5.76
C ALA A 54 7.30 10.01 6.75
N SER A 55 6.08 10.18 6.24
CA SER A 55 4.87 10.31 7.06
C SER A 55 4.53 9.04 7.82
N PHE A 56 4.73 7.85 7.23
CA PHE A 56 4.59 6.58 7.94
C PHE A 56 5.58 6.49 9.12
N LEU A 57 6.86 6.80 8.87
CA LEU A 57 7.90 6.76 9.89
C LEU A 57 7.61 7.75 11.03
N GLU A 58 7.13 8.94 10.71
CA GLU A 58 6.70 9.94 11.69
C GLU A 58 5.51 9.44 12.53
N ALA A 59 4.52 8.79 11.91
CA ALA A 59 3.36 8.23 12.61
C ALA A 59 3.77 7.13 13.60
N VAL A 60 4.61 6.18 13.18
CA VAL A 60 5.08 5.09 14.06
C VAL A 60 6.01 5.62 15.15
N SER A 61 6.91 6.54 14.82
CA SER A 61 7.83 7.16 15.77
C SER A 61 7.06 7.94 16.84
N THR A 62 6.07 8.73 16.44
CA THR A 62 5.18 9.46 17.36
C THR A 62 4.41 8.50 18.26
N PHE A 63 3.83 7.44 17.69
CA PHE A 63 3.12 6.45 18.48
C PHE A 63 4.02 5.81 19.55
N THR A 64 5.23 5.43 19.14
CA THR A 64 6.21 4.80 20.03
C THR A 64 6.63 5.75 21.16
N ARG A 65 6.96 7.00 20.82
CA ARG A 65 7.40 8.02 21.78
C ARG A 65 6.30 8.37 22.79
N ASP A 66 5.09 8.59 22.30
CA ASP A 66 4.04 9.23 23.11
C ASP A 66 3.13 8.21 23.81
N TYR A 67 3.02 6.98 23.29
CA TYR A 67 2.14 5.94 23.84
C TYR A 67 2.85 4.69 24.34
N LEU A 68 4.12 4.44 23.99
CA LEU A 68 4.89 3.29 24.45
C LEU A 68 6.13 3.73 25.25
N PRO A 69 5.98 4.32 26.45
CA PRO A 69 7.10 4.88 27.19
C PRO A 69 8.19 3.83 27.46
N GLY A 70 9.44 4.22 27.19
CA GLY A 70 10.62 3.37 27.31
C GLY A 70 10.79 2.34 26.19
N SER A 71 9.94 2.36 25.16
CA SER A 71 10.17 1.61 23.92
C SER A 71 10.91 2.46 22.90
N GLU A 72 11.67 1.79 22.04
CA GLU A 72 12.40 2.39 20.93
C GLU A 72 11.93 1.83 19.59
N PHE A 73 11.99 2.69 18.57
CA PHE A 73 11.74 2.36 17.18
C PHE A 73 13.07 2.19 16.45
N SER A 74 13.25 1.07 15.76
CA SER A 74 14.39 0.83 14.87
C SER A 74 13.88 0.34 13.53
N LEU A 75 14.38 0.93 12.44
CA LEU A 75 14.25 0.31 11.12
C LEU A 75 14.94 -1.06 11.15
N SER A 76 14.36 -2.05 10.47
CA SER A 76 15.09 -3.30 10.21
C SER A 76 16.28 -2.98 9.27
N GLY A 77 17.32 -3.82 9.30
CA GLY A 77 18.60 -3.53 8.64
C GLY A 77 18.81 -4.26 7.31
N THR A 78 19.06 -3.47 6.26
CA THR A 78 19.73 -3.72 4.95
C THR A 78 19.38 -4.92 4.06
N ASN A 79 18.26 -5.62 4.22
CA ASN A 79 17.77 -6.52 3.13
C ASN A 79 16.56 -5.86 2.45
N ASP A 80 16.08 -6.39 1.31
CA ASP A 80 15.01 -5.83 0.45
C ASP A 80 13.69 -5.43 1.17
N PHE A 81 13.59 -5.69 2.48
CA PHE A 81 12.57 -5.25 3.43
C PHE A 81 12.77 -3.83 4.02
N ASP A 82 13.92 -3.16 3.77
CA ASP A 82 14.34 -1.96 4.52
C ASP A 82 14.31 -0.65 3.73
N GLY A 83 13.67 -0.65 2.57
CA GLY A 83 13.32 0.57 1.87
C GLY A 83 11.83 0.81 1.94
N CYS A 84 11.46 2.05 2.26
CA CYS A 84 10.12 2.47 1.99
C CYS A 84 10.00 2.81 0.51
N HIS A 85 9.36 1.92 -0.24
CA HIS A 85 9.22 2.03 -1.68
C HIS A 85 7.76 2.23 -2.06
N PRO A 86 7.40 3.35 -2.72
CA PRO A 86 6.14 3.43 -3.42
C PRO A 86 6.21 2.51 -4.64
N HIS A 87 5.37 1.49 -4.66
CA HIS A 87 5.07 0.72 -5.86
C HIS A 87 3.71 1.17 -6.38
N ALA A 88 3.63 1.53 -7.65
CA ALA A 88 2.35 1.83 -8.28
C ALA A 88 1.99 0.71 -9.25
N TYR A 89 0.76 0.21 -9.13
CA TYR A 89 0.10 -0.61 -10.13
C TYR A 89 -1.10 0.17 -10.66
N ASP A 90 -1.64 -0.20 -11.82
CA ASP A 90 -2.80 0.50 -12.38
C ASP A 90 -3.99 0.40 -11.39
N GLY A 91 -4.32 1.53 -10.76
CA GLY A 91 -5.38 1.65 -9.75
C GLY A 91 -4.93 1.59 -8.28
N SER A 92 -3.64 1.38 -7.98
CA SER A 92 -3.17 1.26 -6.59
C SER A 92 -1.74 1.74 -6.36
N ILE A 93 -1.50 2.32 -5.19
CA ILE A 93 -0.16 2.68 -4.72
C ILE A 93 0.09 2.05 -3.38
N TYR A 94 1.16 1.25 -3.29
CA TYR A 94 1.57 0.52 -2.10
C TYR A 94 2.82 1.16 -1.53
N THR A 95 2.83 1.38 -0.23
CA THR A 95 4.00 1.78 0.55
C THR A 95 4.28 0.67 1.55
N GLN A 96 5.50 0.13 1.55
CA GLN A 96 5.89 -0.97 2.44
C GLN A 96 7.03 -0.54 3.36
N THR A 97 7.03 -0.96 4.62
CA THR A 97 8.11 -0.61 5.57
C THR A 97 8.26 -1.67 6.65
N GLY A 98 9.49 -2.19 6.81
CA GLY A 98 9.89 -3.04 7.93
C GLY A 98 10.46 -2.23 9.10
N PHE A 99 10.11 -2.61 10.34
CA PHE A 99 10.68 -2.02 11.55
C PHE A 99 10.56 -2.95 12.77
N SER A 100 11.21 -2.55 13.86
CA SER A 100 11.14 -3.22 15.16
C SER A 100 10.75 -2.21 16.25
N LEU A 101 9.87 -2.64 17.15
CA LEU A 101 9.63 -2.00 18.44
C LEU A 101 10.39 -2.77 19.52
N ILE A 102 11.15 -2.07 20.36
CA ILE A 102 12.08 -2.69 21.32
C ILE A 102 11.89 -2.09 22.71
N LYS A 103 11.79 -2.93 23.75
CA LYS A 103 11.82 -2.51 25.16
C LYS A 103 12.45 -3.58 26.04
N GLY A 104 13.62 -3.27 26.59
CA GLY A 104 14.42 -4.27 27.31
C GLY A 104 14.74 -5.47 26.41
N GLU A 105 14.37 -6.68 26.84
CA GLU A 105 14.53 -7.91 26.06
C GLU A 105 13.39 -8.17 25.05
N THR A 106 12.31 -7.37 25.11
CA THR A 106 11.17 -7.54 24.20
C THR A 106 11.46 -6.88 22.85
N LYS A 107 11.30 -7.65 21.77
CA LYS A 107 11.43 -7.16 20.40
C LYS A 107 10.26 -7.66 19.54
N LEU A 108 9.49 -6.73 18.98
CA LEU A 108 8.41 -7.00 18.04
C LEU A 108 8.82 -6.51 16.66
N LYS A 109 9.01 -7.43 15.71
CA LYS A 109 9.33 -7.11 14.31
C LYS A 109 8.05 -7.06 13.48
N LEU A 110 7.82 -5.94 12.82
CA LEU A 110 6.63 -5.70 12.01
C LEU A 110 7.03 -5.26 10.60
N HIS A 111 6.15 -5.57 9.65
CA HIS A 111 6.18 -5.03 8.30
C HIS A 111 4.80 -4.48 7.99
N VAL A 112 4.72 -3.22 7.59
CA VAL A 112 3.45 -2.57 7.29
C VAL A 112 3.39 -2.30 5.79
N THR A 113 2.28 -2.69 5.16
CA THR A 113 1.93 -2.34 3.80
C THR A 113 0.70 -1.43 3.83
N VAL A 114 0.83 -0.21 3.32
CA VAL A 114 -0.26 0.73 3.14
C VAL A 114 -0.61 0.77 1.66
N ASN A 115 -1.80 0.29 1.31
CA ASN A 115 -2.30 0.28 -0.06
C ASN A 115 -3.35 1.38 -0.25
N ARG A 116 -3.10 2.37 -1.10
CA ARG A 116 -4.04 3.42 -1.50
C ARG A 116 -4.65 3.05 -2.84
N LEU A 117 -5.96 2.87 -2.90
CA LEU A 117 -6.66 2.66 -4.16
C LEU A 117 -7.09 3.99 -4.74
N LEU A 118 -6.77 4.18 -6.02
CA LEU A 118 -7.04 5.42 -6.75
C LEU A 118 -8.17 5.23 -7.74
N ASP A 119 -9.07 6.19 -7.79
CA ASP A 119 -10.09 6.25 -8.83
C ASP A 119 -9.51 6.79 -10.15
N ASP A 120 -10.40 7.01 -11.11
CA ASP A 120 -9.96 7.47 -12.41
C ASP A 120 -9.46 8.93 -12.47
N ASP A 121 -9.62 9.68 -11.38
CA ASP A 121 -9.19 11.07 -11.24
C ASP A 121 -8.12 11.21 -10.15
N ASN A 122 -7.38 10.13 -9.84
CA ASN A 122 -6.33 10.12 -8.81
C ASN A 122 -6.84 10.53 -7.42
N LYS A 123 -8.12 10.27 -7.10
CA LYS A 123 -8.64 10.40 -5.74
C LYS A 123 -8.43 9.10 -4.99
N ASN A 124 -7.97 9.22 -3.75
CA ASN A 124 -7.80 8.08 -2.86
C ASN A 124 -9.15 7.67 -2.27
N PHE A 125 -9.84 6.72 -2.89
CA PHE A 125 -11.17 6.33 -2.44
C PHE A 125 -11.17 5.27 -1.33
N LEU A 126 -10.07 4.50 -1.20
CA LEU A 126 -9.89 3.48 -0.17
C LEU A 126 -8.43 3.35 0.21
N THR A 127 -8.15 3.13 1.49
CA THR A 127 -6.82 2.79 1.96
C THR A 127 -6.90 1.57 2.87
N SER A 128 -6.02 0.61 2.65
CA SER A 128 -5.90 -0.61 3.44
C SER A 128 -4.52 -0.69 4.07
N VAL A 129 -4.47 -0.88 5.40
CA VAL A 129 -3.24 -1.09 6.15
C VAL A 129 -3.14 -2.57 6.52
N TYR A 130 -2.10 -3.24 6.02
CA TYR A 130 -1.77 -4.61 6.37
C TYR A 130 -0.52 -4.63 7.24
N ILE A 131 -0.61 -5.21 8.42
CA ILE A 131 0.52 -5.36 9.33
C ILE A 131 0.85 -6.85 9.43
N THR A 132 2.11 -7.16 9.17
CA THR A 132 2.67 -8.52 9.23
C THR A 132 3.67 -8.58 10.37
N ARG A 133 3.50 -9.54 11.28
CA ARG A 133 4.44 -9.89 12.34
C ARG A 133 5.49 -10.84 11.77
N PHE A 134 6.76 -10.58 12.06
CA PHE A 134 7.86 -11.49 11.75
C PHE A 134 8.46 -12.07 13.02
N LYS A 135 8.69 -13.39 13.00
CA LYS A 135 9.59 -14.07 13.93
C LYS A 135 10.91 -14.33 13.23
N ASP A 136 11.99 -14.49 13.99
CA ASP A 136 13.33 -14.69 13.41
C ASP A 136 13.33 -15.86 12.42
N ASN A 137 13.71 -15.58 11.16
CA ASN A 137 13.80 -16.54 10.06
C ASN A 137 12.49 -17.27 9.67
N GLU A 138 11.32 -16.73 10.02
CA GLU A 138 10.02 -17.30 9.65
C GLU A 138 9.27 -16.48 8.59
N TYR A 139 8.31 -17.13 7.92
CA TYR A 139 7.32 -16.44 7.10
C TYR A 139 6.48 -15.50 7.98
N GLY A 140 6.24 -14.28 7.49
CA GLY A 140 5.43 -13.32 8.21
C GLY A 140 3.97 -13.77 8.35
N THR A 141 3.36 -13.51 9.51
CA THR A 141 1.94 -13.78 9.79
C THR A 141 1.18 -12.48 10.00
N GLN A 142 -0.15 -12.50 9.84
CA GLN A 142 -0.96 -11.31 10.14
C GLN A 142 -0.75 -10.89 11.60
N TYR A 143 -0.46 -9.60 11.81
CA TYR A 143 -0.31 -9.06 13.15
C TYR A 143 -1.66 -9.01 13.87
N LEU A 144 -1.70 -9.72 14.99
CA LEU A 144 -2.66 -9.52 16.06
C LEU A 144 -1.85 -9.22 17.32
N THR A 145 -2.34 -8.33 18.17
CA THR A 145 -1.68 -8.06 19.45
C THR A 145 -1.73 -9.31 20.31
N GLU A 146 -0.57 -9.76 20.78
CA GLU A 146 -0.42 -10.89 21.70
C GLU A 146 -0.16 -10.39 23.12
N VAL A 147 -0.42 -11.23 24.13
CA VAL A 147 -0.17 -10.90 25.55
C VAL A 147 1.31 -10.53 25.78
N SER A 148 2.22 -11.17 25.05
CA SER A 148 3.66 -10.89 25.08
C SER A 148 4.00 -9.46 24.63
N ASP A 149 3.22 -8.87 23.73
CA ASP A 149 3.46 -7.52 23.23
C ASP A 149 3.23 -6.45 24.31
N LEU A 150 2.43 -6.75 25.34
CA LEU A 150 2.14 -5.83 26.45
C LEU A 150 3.41 -5.43 27.21
N ALA A 151 4.50 -6.20 27.09
CA ALA A 151 5.81 -5.82 27.63
C ALA A 151 6.38 -4.53 26.98
N LEU A 152 5.95 -4.18 25.76
CA LEU A 152 6.24 -2.88 25.12
C LEU A 152 5.43 -1.74 25.79
N GLY A 153 4.22 -2.04 26.24
CA GLY A 153 3.32 -1.12 26.94
C GLY A 153 1.85 -1.45 26.64
N GLU A 154 0.95 -1.14 27.57
CA GLU A 154 -0.49 -1.47 27.43
C GLU A 154 -1.13 -0.85 26.19
N ASN A 155 -0.66 0.32 25.75
CA ASN A 155 -1.20 1.01 24.59
C ASN A 155 -0.92 0.31 23.25
N ILE A 156 -0.06 -0.73 23.21
CA ILE A 156 0.24 -1.46 21.97
C ILE A 156 -1.02 -2.05 21.31
N VAL A 157 -2.06 -2.35 22.11
CA VAL A 157 -3.38 -2.81 21.63
C VAL A 157 -4.06 -1.82 20.69
N HIS A 158 -3.68 -0.53 20.73
CA HIS A 158 -4.22 0.52 19.88
C HIS A 158 -3.43 0.72 18.58
N PHE A 159 -2.31 0.02 18.38
CA PHE A 159 -1.38 0.29 17.29
C PHE A 159 -2.02 0.21 15.90
N GLN A 160 -2.67 -0.93 15.58
CA GLN A 160 -3.37 -1.13 14.30
C GLN A 160 -4.38 -0.03 14.04
N LYS A 161 -5.29 0.22 15.00
CA LYS A 161 -6.35 1.21 14.81
C LYS A 161 -5.82 2.64 14.68
N THR A 162 -4.69 2.92 15.31
CA THR A 162 -4.02 4.22 15.19
C THR A 162 -3.41 4.41 13.81
N LEU A 163 -2.78 3.37 13.24
CA LEU A 163 -2.32 3.38 11.86
C LEU A 163 -3.48 3.46 10.85
N ASP A 164 -4.59 2.75 11.09
CA ASP A 164 -5.79 2.85 10.26
C ASP A 164 -6.36 4.28 10.25
N ALA A 165 -6.38 4.95 11.41
CA ALA A 165 -6.81 6.33 11.54
C ALA A 165 -5.89 7.30 10.78
N TRP A 166 -4.57 7.13 10.90
CA TRP A 166 -3.58 7.93 10.14
C TRP A 166 -3.71 7.75 8.62
N ALA A 167 -3.89 6.50 8.18
CA ALA A 167 -3.99 6.13 6.78
C ALA A 167 -5.40 6.29 6.19
N THR A 168 -6.37 6.75 6.98
CA THR A 168 -7.78 6.81 6.57
C THR A 168 -7.91 7.55 5.24
N ALA A 169 -8.58 6.92 4.28
CA ALA A 169 -8.80 7.49 2.97
C ALA A 169 -9.59 8.80 3.10
N SER A 170 -9.14 9.79 2.35
CA SER A 170 -9.92 10.99 2.09
C SER A 170 -10.19 11.00 0.61
N GLN A 171 -11.43 11.26 0.19
CA GLN A 171 -11.82 11.46 -1.21
C GLN A 171 -11.16 12.71 -1.85
N LYS A 172 -10.06 13.21 -1.27
CA LYS A 172 -9.20 14.24 -1.80
C LYS A 172 -8.36 13.67 -2.93
N GLN A 173 -8.06 14.54 -3.88
CA GLN A 173 -7.13 14.26 -4.95
C GLN A 173 -5.70 14.21 -4.40
N LEU A 174 -4.86 13.36 -4.99
CA LEU A 174 -3.46 13.28 -4.60
C LEU A 174 -2.72 14.59 -4.86
N THR A 175 -1.78 14.89 -3.97
CA THR A 175 -0.69 15.84 -4.22
C THR A 175 0.55 15.05 -4.58
N ILE A 176 1.31 15.50 -5.58
CA ILE A 176 2.50 14.82 -6.11
C ILE A 176 3.63 15.83 -6.21
N PHE A 177 4.77 15.57 -5.56
CA PHE A 177 5.89 16.51 -5.42
C PHE A 177 5.45 17.90 -4.92
N GLY A 178 4.45 17.95 -4.04
CA GLY A 178 3.87 19.19 -3.52
C GLY A 178 2.95 19.95 -4.48
N MET A 179 2.65 19.39 -5.67
CA MET A 179 1.75 19.98 -6.66
C MET A 179 0.38 19.30 -6.66
N GLU A 180 -0.66 20.06 -7.01
CA GLU A 180 -1.97 19.48 -7.32
C GLU A 180 -1.88 18.56 -8.55
N ASP A 181 -2.66 17.48 -8.57
CA ASP A 181 -2.65 16.47 -9.64
C ASP A 181 -2.79 17.07 -11.05
N THR A 182 -3.66 18.07 -11.23
CA THR A 182 -3.84 18.72 -12.54
C THR A 182 -2.59 19.51 -12.96
N GLU A 183 -1.93 20.19 -12.02
CA GLU A 183 -0.68 20.90 -12.29
C GLU A 183 0.44 19.92 -12.65
N PHE A 184 0.62 18.87 -11.85
CA PHE A 184 1.60 17.81 -12.10
C PHE A 184 1.41 17.18 -13.49
N ASN A 185 0.19 16.75 -13.82
CA ASN A 185 -0.12 16.13 -15.11
C ASN A 185 0.17 17.09 -16.28
N THR A 186 -0.14 18.38 -16.12
CA THR A 186 0.14 19.40 -17.14
C THR A 186 1.64 19.55 -17.39
N ARG A 187 2.45 19.59 -16.32
CA ARG A 187 3.91 19.69 -16.44
C ARG A 187 4.51 18.47 -17.14
N VAL A 188 4.10 17.26 -16.74
CA VAL A 188 4.55 16.01 -17.38
C VAL A 188 4.23 16.01 -18.87
N VAL A 189 2.98 16.28 -19.25
CA VAL A 189 2.55 16.27 -20.66
C VAL A 189 3.28 17.36 -21.45
N SER A 190 3.56 18.53 -20.85
CA SER A 190 4.29 19.60 -21.55
C SER A 190 5.74 19.21 -21.90
N LYS A 191 6.41 18.42 -21.05
CA LYS A 191 7.78 17.92 -21.30
C LYS A 191 7.79 16.89 -22.42
N LEU A 192 6.74 16.09 -22.53
CA LEU A 192 6.57 15.07 -23.57
C LEU A 192 5.63 15.53 -24.69
N ALA A 193 5.49 16.85 -24.91
CA ALA A 193 4.63 17.38 -25.96
C ALA A 193 5.25 17.19 -27.36
N VAL A 194 4.41 17.38 -28.38
CA VAL A 194 4.82 17.30 -29.79
C VAL A 194 6.02 18.20 -30.08
N GLY A 195 7.04 17.64 -30.73
CA GLY A 195 8.27 18.34 -31.07
C GLY A 195 9.37 18.31 -30.01
N ASN A 196 9.10 17.79 -28.81
CA ASN A 196 10.13 17.56 -27.81
C ASN A 196 10.82 16.20 -28.05
N GLU A 197 12.15 16.16 -27.93
CA GLU A 197 12.93 14.94 -28.16
C GLU A 197 13.39 14.23 -26.87
N ILE A 198 12.64 14.44 -25.79
CA ILE A 198 12.95 13.92 -24.45
C ILE A 198 12.62 12.42 -24.39
N HIS A 199 13.44 11.67 -23.64
CA HIS A 199 13.16 10.28 -23.36
C HIS A 199 12.02 10.14 -22.35
N LEU A 200 11.25 9.05 -22.47
CA LEU A 200 10.31 8.70 -21.43
C LEU A 200 11.08 8.48 -20.09
N PRO A 201 10.64 9.06 -18.96
CA PRO A 201 11.33 8.95 -17.68
C PRO A 201 11.67 7.51 -17.27
N GLY A 202 12.90 7.28 -16.83
CA GLY A 202 13.38 5.94 -16.45
C GLY A 202 13.51 4.94 -17.61
N SER A 203 13.26 5.34 -18.86
CA SER A 203 13.20 4.46 -20.04
C SER A 203 14.12 4.96 -21.17
N PRO A 204 15.45 4.92 -20.98
CA PRO A 204 16.40 5.38 -21.99
C PRO A 204 16.22 4.64 -23.31
N GLY A 205 16.05 5.38 -24.40
CA GLY A 205 15.80 4.81 -25.73
C GLY A 205 14.32 4.67 -26.10
N ILE A 206 13.38 5.03 -25.22
CA ILE A 206 11.98 5.30 -25.59
C ILE A 206 11.81 6.82 -25.72
N LYS A 207 11.27 7.28 -26.85
CA LYS A 207 10.84 8.67 -27.07
C LYS A 207 9.39 8.68 -27.52
N VAL A 208 8.58 9.50 -26.87
CA VAL A 208 7.13 9.60 -27.10
C VAL A 208 6.68 11.06 -27.13
N GLU A 209 5.60 11.30 -27.84
CA GLU A 209 4.77 12.50 -27.73
C GLU A 209 3.44 12.08 -27.09
N LEU A 210 3.09 12.72 -25.97
CA LEU A 210 1.81 12.52 -25.29
C LEU A 210 0.77 13.48 -25.85
N ILE A 211 -0.34 12.95 -26.34
CA ILE A 211 -1.44 13.72 -26.92
C ILE A 211 -2.60 13.66 -25.93
N PRO A 212 -2.81 14.69 -25.09
CA PRO A 212 -3.85 14.66 -24.07
C PRO A 212 -5.25 14.61 -24.65
N SER A 213 -6.13 13.91 -23.96
CA SER A 213 -7.56 13.93 -24.25
C SER A 213 -8.14 15.32 -24.00
N SER A 214 -9.22 15.66 -24.71
CA SER A 214 -9.88 16.96 -24.57
C SER A 214 -10.54 17.20 -23.19
N THR A 215 -10.75 16.14 -22.41
CA THR A 215 -11.47 16.19 -21.14
C THR A 215 -10.59 15.97 -19.92
N ASN A 216 -9.39 15.40 -20.07
CA ASN A 216 -8.46 15.16 -18.97
C ASN A 216 -7.03 15.05 -19.49
N VAL A 217 -6.15 15.95 -19.01
CA VAL A 217 -4.74 16.02 -19.41
C VAL A 217 -3.92 14.82 -18.95
N GLY A 218 -4.33 14.13 -17.89
CA GLY A 218 -3.65 12.93 -17.37
C GLY A 218 -3.92 11.67 -18.19
N ARG A 219 -4.61 11.74 -19.33
CA ARG A 219 -4.86 10.57 -20.20
C ARG A 219 -4.96 10.98 -21.67
N GLY A 220 -4.65 10.06 -22.57
CA GLY A 220 -4.78 10.31 -24.01
C GLY A 220 -4.03 9.31 -24.87
N ASP A 221 -3.65 9.73 -26.07
CA ASP A 221 -2.95 8.90 -27.05
C ASP A 221 -1.44 9.08 -26.95
N VAL A 222 -0.71 8.05 -27.38
CA VAL A 222 0.76 8.05 -27.41
C VAL A 222 1.22 7.96 -28.85
N LYS A 223 2.09 8.88 -29.25
CA LYS A 223 2.84 8.77 -30.49
C LYS A 223 4.29 8.45 -30.19
N PHE A 224 4.74 7.27 -30.61
CA PHE A 224 6.14 6.87 -30.48
C PHE A 224 6.96 7.46 -31.62
N THR A 225 8.00 8.20 -31.27
CA THR A 225 8.96 8.77 -32.23
C THR A 225 10.22 7.91 -32.35
N ALA A 226 10.60 7.22 -31.28
CA ALA A 226 11.67 6.22 -31.30
C ALA A 226 11.51 5.19 -30.17
N VAL A 227 11.85 3.93 -30.44
CA VAL A 227 11.96 2.87 -29.43
C VAL A 227 13.20 2.03 -29.75
N SER A 228 14.11 1.91 -28.79
CA SER A 228 15.29 1.03 -28.92
C SER A 228 14.88 -0.43 -29.09
N GLU A 229 15.59 -1.18 -29.93
CA GLU A 229 15.34 -2.61 -30.18
C GLU A 229 15.40 -3.45 -28.89
N SER A 230 16.12 -3.00 -27.86
CA SER A 230 16.22 -3.67 -26.57
C SER A 230 14.88 -3.83 -25.84
N TYR A 231 13.90 -2.98 -26.14
CA TYR A 231 12.55 -3.07 -25.56
C TYR A 231 11.68 -4.14 -26.22
N PHE A 232 12.06 -4.61 -27.42
CA PHE A 232 11.35 -5.67 -28.11
C PHE A 232 11.94 -7.02 -27.68
N SER A 233 11.28 -7.67 -26.73
CA SER A 233 11.71 -8.97 -26.20
C SER A 233 10.72 -10.07 -26.55
N GLU A 234 11.23 -11.30 -26.67
CA GLU A 234 10.35 -12.48 -26.66
C GLU A 234 9.91 -12.71 -25.22
N ASN A 235 8.61 -12.91 -25.00
CA ASN A 235 8.08 -13.18 -23.68
C ASN A 235 7.68 -14.66 -23.58
N PRO A 236 8.43 -15.50 -22.83
CA PRO A 236 8.10 -16.90 -22.65
C PRO A 236 6.70 -17.06 -22.06
N GLY A 237 5.81 -17.76 -22.77
CA GLY A 237 4.41 -17.95 -22.35
C GLY A 237 3.42 -16.93 -22.93
N SER A 238 3.87 -15.93 -23.69
CA SER A 238 2.97 -15.10 -24.49
C SER A 238 2.30 -15.93 -25.59
N PRO A 239 0.98 -15.78 -25.83
CA PRO A 239 0.31 -16.42 -26.96
C PRO A 239 0.74 -15.82 -28.32
N PHE A 240 1.45 -14.70 -28.31
CA PHE A 240 1.98 -14.04 -29.49
C PHE A 240 3.44 -14.41 -29.72
N LYS A 241 3.78 -14.88 -30.92
CA LYS A 241 5.15 -15.20 -31.34
C LYS A 241 5.93 -13.93 -31.68
N GLY A 242 7.26 -14.00 -31.54
CA GLY A 242 8.20 -12.95 -31.92
C GLY A 242 8.48 -11.92 -30.82
N LYS A 243 9.50 -11.08 -31.08
CA LYS A 243 9.88 -9.97 -30.20
C LYS A 243 8.82 -8.88 -30.23
N ARG A 244 8.34 -8.46 -29.05
CA ARG A 244 7.27 -7.46 -28.95
C ARG A 244 7.52 -6.49 -27.81
N PHE A 245 7.09 -5.26 -27.99
CA PHE A 245 6.93 -4.25 -26.95
C PHE A 245 5.48 -3.77 -26.97
N LEU A 246 4.80 -3.75 -25.81
CA LEU A 246 3.37 -3.42 -25.72
C LEU A 246 2.51 -4.20 -26.74
N LEU A 247 2.78 -5.50 -26.88
CA LEU A 247 2.18 -6.42 -27.87
C LEU A 247 2.45 -6.10 -29.36
N CYS A 248 3.27 -5.10 -29.66
CA CYS A 248 3.61 -4.68 -31.02
C CYS A 248 5.02 -5.13 -31.44
N GLU A 249 5.18 -5.49 -32.72
CA GLU A 249 6.47 -5.95 -33.29
C GLU A 249 7.38 -4.81 -33.74
N ASN A 250 6.82 -3.61 -33.94
CA ASN A 250 7.55 -2.47 -34.48
C ASN A 250 6.87 -1.13 -34.13
N LEU A 251 7.53 -0.05 -34.51
CA LEU A 251 7.09 1.34 -34.28
C LEU A 251 5.76 1.67 -34.97
N THR A 252 5.49 1.10 -36.16
CA THR A 252 4.24 1.33 -36.88
C THR A 252 3.07 0.80 -36.07
N CYS A 253 3.13 -0.44 -35.60
CA CYS A 253 2.10 -1.04 -34.75
C CYS A 253 1.87 -0.25 -33.45
N LEU A 254 2.94 0.22 -32.81
CA LEU A 254 2.84 1.00 -31.56
C LEU A 254 2.03 2.28 -31.74
N ASN A 255 2.05 2.87 -32.93
CA ASN A 255 1.32 4.09 -33.26
C ASN A 255 -0.14 3.84 -33.71
N GLU A 256 -0.64 2.61 -33.66
CA GLU A 256 -2.02 2.25 -34.06
C GLU A 256 -3.04 2.23 -32.91
N GLY A 257 -2.70 2.73 -31.72
CA GLY A 257 -3.66 2.84 -30.61
C GLY A 257 -3.11 2.50 -29.23
N VAL A 258 -1.84 2.81 -28.96
CA VAL A 258 -1.34 2.85 -27.58
C VAL A 258 -1.83 4.14 -26.93
N THR A 259 -2.30 4.01 -25.69
CA THR A 259 -2.79 5.14 -24.88
C THR A 259 -1.89 5.35 -23.68
N TYR A 260 -2.00 6.51 -23.03
CA TYR A 260 -1.37 6.75 -21.74
C TYR A 260 -2.38 7.17 -20.67
N LYS A 261 -1.95 6.97 -19.43
CA LYS A 261 -2.67 7.34 -18.23
C LYS A 261 -1.66 7.68 -17.14
N ILE A 262 -1.82 8.84 -16.49
CA ILE A 262 -0.99 9.25 -15.36
C ILE A 262 -1.70 8.88 -14.06
N ARG A 263 -1.05 8.04 -13.25
CA ARG A 263 -1.55 7.56 -11.96
C ARG A 263 -0.47 7.75 -10.90
N GLY A 264 -0.75 8.58 -9.90
CA GLY A 264 0.30 9.05 -8.99
C GLY A 264 1.45 9.68 -9.78
N ASN A 265 2.69 9.36 -9.42
CA ASN A 265 3.88 9.83 -10.14
C ASN A 265 4.32 8.89 -11.29
N TYR A 266 3.40 8.13 -11.89
CA TYR A 266 3.72 7.20 -12.98
C TYR A 266 2.93 7.49 -14.25
N ILE A 267 3.60 7.38 -15.39
CA ILE A 267 2.99 7.32 -16.71
C ILE A 267 2.83 5.84 -17.08
N TYR A 268 1.60 5.40 -17.29
CA TYR A 268 1.29 4.06 -17.79
C TYR A 268 1.02 4.15 -19.28
N LEU A 269 1.83 3.47 -20.09
CA LEU A 269 1.54 3.24 -21.51
C LEU A 269 0.77 1.93 -21.63
N THR A 270 -0.40 1.98 -22.25
CA THR A 270 -1.32 0.85 -22.33
C THR A 270 -1.48 0.44 -23.78
N SER A 271 -1.20 -0.83 -24.09
CA SER A 271 -1.34 -1.35 -25.45
C SER A 271 -2.79 -1.31 -25.93
N LYS A 272 -3.00 -1.31 -27.25
CA LYS A 272 -4.29 -1.70 -27.80
C LYS A 272 -4.64 -3.12 -27.34
N VAL A 273 -5.93 -3.39 -27.18
CA VAL A 273 -6.41 -4.74 -26.86
C VAL A 273 -6.14 -5.63 -28.08
N MET A 274 -5.50 -6.77 -27.85
CA MET A 274 -5.28 -7.79 -28.88
C MET A 274 -5.93 -9.10 -28.46
N THR A 275 -6.60 -9.78 -29.38
CA THR A 275 -7.17 -11.09 -29.12
C THR A 275 -6.15 -12.18 -29.42
N SER A 276 -5.90 -13.07 -28.46
CA SER A 276 -5.05 -14.24 -28.66
C SER A 276 -5.70 -15.24 -29.63
N ASN A 277 -4.92 -16.21 -30.10
CA ASN A 277 -5.46 -17.31 -30.91
C ASN A 277 -6.53 -18.16 -30.18
N GLU A 278 -6.60 -18.05 -28.85
CA GLU A 278 -7.57 -18.73 -27.99
C GLU A 278 -8.80 -17.85 -27.68
N GLY A 279 -8.91 -16.67 -28.30
CA GLY A 279 -10.03 -15.75 -28.14
C GLY A 279 -9.97 -14.87 -26.89
N GLN A 280 -8.90 -14.96 -26.10
CA GLN A 280 -8.74 -14.15 -24.88
C GLN A 280 -8.24 -12.75 -25.25
N PRO A 281 -8.94 -11.67 -24.83
CA PRO A 281 -8.42 -10.32 -24.98
C PRO A 281 -7.22 -10.12 -24.04
N LEU A 282 -6.12 -9.61 -24.58
CA LEU A 282 -4.93 -9.26 -23.85
C LEU A 282 -4.63 -7.77 -24.01
N GLN A 283 -4.25 -7.15 -22.91
CA GLN A 283 -3.74 -5.79 -22.85
C GLN A 283 -2.59 -5.77 -21.85
N VAL A 284 -1.55 -5.00 -22.14
CA VAL A 284 -0.38 -4.88 -21.27
C VAL A 284 -0.08 -3.41 -21.01
N ASN A 285 0.44 -3.16 -19.81
CA ASN A 285 0.84 -1.84 -19.36
C ASN A 285 2.37 -1.79 -19.21
N TYR A 286 2.95 -0.64 -19.57
CA TYR A 286 4.34 -0.31 -19.31
C TYR A 286 4.41 0.92 -18.39
N PRO A 287 4.83 0.76 -17.11
CA PRO A 287 4.96 1.87 -16.19
C PRO A 287 6.30 2.61 -16.40
N SER A 288 6.25 3.94 -16.36
CA SER A 288 7.40 4.84 -16.32
C SER A 288 7.26 5.76 -15.11
N ALA A 289 8.20 5.68 -14.18
CA ALA A 289 8.21 6.50 -12.97
C ALA A 289 8.73 7.90 -13.29
N VAL A 290 8.03 8.92 -12.81
CA VAL A 290 8.40 10.33 -12.94
C VAL A 290 8.98 10.79 -11.61
N SER A 291 10.17 11.40 -11.67
CA SER A 291 10.84 12.08 -10.56
C SER A 291 10.56 13.59 -10.58
N ALA A 292 10.97 14.30 -9.53
CA ALA A 292 10.85 15.76 -9.51
C ALA A 292 11.72 16.41 -10.59
N GLU A 293 12.90 15.83 -10.86
CA GLU A 293 13.85 16.31 -11.84
C GLU A 293 13.35 16.16 -13.29
N ASP A 294 12.44 15.22 -13.55
CA ASP A 294 11.86 15.01 -14.89
C ASP A 294 10.86 16.11 -15.28
N ILE A 295 10.31 16.84 -14.30
CA ILE A 295 9.23 17.83 -14.51
C ILE A 295 9.68 19.29 -14.31
N ASP A 296 10.85 19.51 -13.74
CA ASP A 296 11.51 20.83 -13.66
C ASP A 296 12.14 21.21 -15.02
#